data_AF-A0A6L3X721-F1
#
_entry.id   AF-A0A6L3X721-F1
#
_cell.length_a   1.000
_cell.length_b   1.000
_cell.length_c   1.000
_cell.angle_alpha   90.00
_cell.angle_beta   90.00
_cell.angle_gamma   90.00
#
_symmetry.space_group_name_H-M   'P 1'
#
loop_
_entity.id
_entity.type
_entity.pdbx_description
1 polymer ?
#
loop_
_entity_poly.entity_id
_entity_poly.type
_entity_poly.pdbx_seq_one_letter_code
_entity_poly.pdbx_strand_id
1 'polypeptide(L)'
;PFCLALPIIALAWHYGWQGALIATLMNAIALIASQTWHDHPVDLLLSLLAQSLTGLLLGAGIQRLRELNQSLQAELARNRRLAERLLETEESVRQEVARELHDDIGQTITAIRTQAGIVQRLAAENAGVKQGGAHIEQLSLGVYDSVRRLLGRLRPRQLDD
;
A
#
# COMPACT_ATOMS: atom_id res chain seq x y z
N PRO A 1 6.73 15.65 46.55
CA PRO A 1 7.45 15.71 45.25
C PRO A 1 6.86 14.83 44.13
N PHE A 2 6.43 13.58 44.38
CA PHE A 2 5.91 12.68 43.33
C PHE A 2 4.49 12.99 42.83
N CYS A 3 3.62 13.60 43.64
CA CYS A 3 2.23 13.89 43.24
C CYS A 3 2.07 14.97 42.16
N LEU A 4 3.10 15.78 41.90
CA LEU A 4 3.03 16.92 40.98
C LEU A 4 3.45 16.56 39.54
N ALA A 5 4.10 15.40 39.33
CA ALA A 5 4.54 14.98 38.00
C ALA A 5 3.39 14.35 37.17
N LEU A 6 2.43 13.71 37.82
CA LEU A 6 1.29 13.06 37.18
C LEU A 6 0.43 13.99 36.29
N PRO A 7 0.02 15.19 36.74
CA PRO A 7 -0.75 16.10 35.88
C PRO A 7 0.07 16.66 34.71
N ILE A 8 1.38 16.86 34.87
CA ILE A 8 2.27 17.35 33.81
C ILE A 8 2.39 16.33 32.68
N ILE A 9 2.58 15.05 33.03
CA ILE A 9 2.67 13.95 32.06
C ILE A 9 1.33 13.76 31.34
N ALA A 10 0.20 13.81 32.06
CA ALA A 10 -1.13 13.65 31.49
C ALA A 10 -1.51 14.79 30.53
N LEU A 11 -1.25 16.06 30.90
CA LEU A 11 -1.55 17.20 30.03
C LEU A 11 -0.60 17.29 28.83
N ALA A 12 0.69 16.96 29.00
CA ALA A 12 1.65 16.92 27.89
C ALA A 12 1.28 15.85 26.86
N TRP A 13 0.74 14.70 27.31
CA TRP A 13 0.27 13.64 26.43
C TRP A 13 -0.88 14.11 25.53
N HIS A 14 -1.83 14.87 26.08
CA HIS A 14 -3.04 15.28 25.36
C HIS A 14 -2.83 16.54 24.50
N TYR A 15 -2.18 17.58 25.04
CA TYR A 15 -2.07 18.91 24.41
C TYR A 15 -0.67 19.24 23.85
N GLY A 16 0.28 18.29 23.90
CA GLY A 16 1.65 18.53 23.42
C GLY A 16 2.39 19.57 24.24
N TRP A 17 3.18 20.44 23.61
CA TRP A 17 4.03 21.41 24.32
C TRP A 17 3.23 22.46 25.12
N GLN A 18 2.02 22.81 24.65
CA GLN A 18 1.13 23.74 25.35
C GLN A 18 0.59 23.15 26.68
N GLY A 19 0.30 21.85 26.70
CA GLY A 19 -0.14 21.16 27.92
C GLY A 19 0.96 21.08 28.98
N ALA A 20 2.20 20.83 28.56
CA ALA A 20 3.36 20.85 29.46
C ALA A 20 3.60 22.25 30.06
N LEU A 21 3.44 23.31 29.27
CA LEU A 21 3.54 24.70 29.75
C LEU A 21 2.44 25.07 30.76
N ILE A 22 1.19 24.70 30.48
CA ILE A 22 0.07 24.99 31.39
C ILE A 22 0.22 24.21 32.70
N ALA A 23 0.60 22.94 32.64
CA ALA A 23 0.77 22.12 33.84
C ALA A 23 1.96 22.59 34.70
N THR A 24 3.05 23.06 34.09
CA THR A 24 4.18 23.65 34.82
C THR A 24 3.82 25.00 35.43
N LEU A 25 3.02 25.84 34.75
CA LEU A 25 2.46 27.07 35.32
C LEU A 25 1.52 26.80 36.50
N MET A 26 0.61 25.84 36.37
CA MET A 26 -0.28 25.44 37.47
C MET A 26 0.50 24.91 38.68
N ASN A 27 1.55 24.13 38.43
CA ASN A 27 2.40 23.60 39.48
C ASN A 27 3.23 24.70 40.17
N ALA A 28 3.71 25.68 39.41
CA ALA A 28 4.40 26.85 39.95
C ALA A 28 3.48 27.67 40.87
N ILE A 29 2.23 27.92 40.45
CA ILE A 29 1.22 28.62 41.25
C ILE A 29 0.89 27.84 42.53
N ALA A 30 0.76 26.52 42.44
CA ALA A 30 0.49 25.66 43.60
C ALA A 30 1.65 25.65 44.61
N LEU A 31 2.91 25.66 44.15
CA LEU A 31 4.08 25.77 45.02
C LEU A 31 4.15 27.13 45.71
N ILE A 32 3.92 28.22 44.96
CA ILE A 32 3.90 29.59 45.52
C ILE A 32 2.81 29.73 46.59
N ALA A 33 1.63 29.13 46.38
CA ALA A 33 0.54 29.13 47.35
C ALA A 33 0.81 28.25 48.59
N SER A 34 1.54 27.12 48.41
CA SER A 34 1.92 26.20 49.49
C SER A 34 3.05 26.75 50.37
N GLN A 35 3.81 27.74 49.91
CA GLN A 35 5.03 28.22 50.55
C GLN A 35 4.81 29.45 51.42
N THR A 36 3.75 29.40 52.24
CA THR A 36 3.54 30.38 53.31
C THR A 36 4.43 30.12 54.54
N TRP A 37 5.35 29.13 54.53
CA TRP A 37 6.02 28.69 55.78
C TRP A 37 7.49 28.19 55.76
N HIS A 38 8.36 28.34 54.74
CA HIS A 38 9.81 27.98 54.88
C HIS A 38 10.80 28.85 54.05
N ASP A 39 11.98 29.09 54.64
CA ASP A 39 12.99 30.16 54.42
C ASP A 39 14.02 29.96 53.27
N HIS A 40 13.75 29.13 52.25
CA HIS A 40 14.75 28.77 51.22
C HIS A 40 14.31 29.11 49.77
N PRO A 41 14.64 30.32 49.26
CA PRO A 41 14.25 30.76 47.92
C PRO A 41 15.00 30.06 46.77
N VAL A 42 16.16 29.43 47.04
CA VAL A 42 17.00 28.78 46.02
C VAL A 42 16.40 27.45 45.54
N ASP A 43 15.82 26.66 46.43
CA ASP A 43 15.21 25.37 46.08
C ASP A 43 13.97 25.53 45.19
N LEU A 44 13.22 26.62 45.40
CA LEU A 44 12.09 26.99 44.55
C LEU A 44 12.56 27.29 43.11
N LEU A 45 13.61 28.11 42.96
CA LEU A 45 14.17 28.45 41.64
C LEU A 45 14.72 27.21 40.91
N LEU A 46 15.42 26.33 41.62
CA LEU A 46 15.94 25.09 41.02
C LEU A 46 14.81 24.16 40.56
N SER A 47 13.73 24.04 41.34
CA SER A 47 12.58 23.22 40.95
C SER A 47 11.81 23.78 39.75
N LEU A 48 11.68 25.11 39.66
CA LEU A 48 11.04 25.78 38.51
C LEU A 48 11.88 25.62 37.24
N LEU A 49 13.19 25.83 37.31
CA LEU A 49 14.09 25.63 36.17
C LEU A 49 14.09 24.18 35.70
N ALA A 50 14.15 23.22 36.63
CA ALA A 50 14.10 21.80 36.30
C ALA A 50 12.77 21.41 35.61
N GLN A 51 11.63 21.94 36.09
CA GLN A 51 10.32 21.66 35.50
C GLN A 51 10.15 22.31 34.13
N SER A 52 10.57 23.56 33.95
CA SER A 52 10.52 24.25 32.66
C SER A 52 11.41 23.56 31.62
N LEU A 53 12.64 23.19 32.00
CA LEU A 53 13.56 22.48 31.11
C LEU A 53 13.00 21.11 30.69
N THR A 54 12.47 20.36 31.66
CA THR A 54 11.87 19.04 31.40
C THR A 54 10.65 19.16 30.49
N GLY A 55 9.75 20.11 30.75
CA GLY A 55 8.56 20.34 29.93
C GLY A 55 8.89 20.77 28.50
N LEU A 56 9.94 21.58 28.32
CA LEU A 56 10.39 22.03 27.00
C LEU A 56 11.02 20.90 26.19
N LEU A 57 11.89 20.08 26.81
CA LEU A 57 12.49 18.93 26.16
C LEU A 57 11.45 17.87 25.78
N LEU A 58 10.53 17.53 26.69
CA LEU A 58 9.45 16.59 26.40
C LEU A 58 8.52 17.11 25.30
N GLY A 59 8.12 18.38 25.37
CA GLY A 59 7.26 19.00 24.37
C GLY A 59 7.89 19.01 22.98
N ALA A 60 9.16 19.41 22.88
CA ALA A 60 9.91 19.38 21.62
C ALA A 60 10.08 17.96 21.07
N GLY A 61 10.37 16.99 21.95
CA GLY A 61 10.49 15.58 21.58
C GLY A 61 9.18 14.99 21.04
N ILE A 62 8.06 15.24 21.72
CA ILE A 62 6.72 14.80 21.28
C ILE A 62 6.35 15.47 19.96
N GLN A 63 6.61 16.76 19.80
CA GLN A 63 6.34 17.49 18.57
C GLN A 63 7.12 16.87 17.40
N ARG A 64 8.41 16.60 17.59
CA ARG A 64 9.24 15.97 16.56
C ARG A 64 8.75 14.56 16.21
N LEU A 65 8.33 13.78 17.21
CA LEU A 65 7.77 12.46 16.99
C LEU A 65 6.47 12.52 16.18
N ARG A 66 5.61 13.49 16.48
CA ARG A 66 4.34 13.71 15.76
C ARG A 66 4.60 14.10 14.30
N GLU A 67 5.53 15.03 14.05
CA GLU A 67 5.92 15.43 12.69
C GLU A 67 6.43 14.24 11.87
N LEU A 68 7.34 13.44 12.44
CA LEU A 68 7.87 12.25 11.79
C LEU A 68 6.79 11.19 11.52
N ASN A 69 5.86 11.00 12.45
CA ASN A 69 4.76 10.06 12.27
C ASN A 69 3.81 10.53 11.16
N GLN A 70 3.50 11.83 11.11
CA GLN A 70 2.69 12.41 10.04
C GLN A 70 3.37 12.29 8.67
N SER A 71 4.68 12.55 8.57
CA SER A 71 5.40 12.38 7.31
C SER A 71 5.43 10.91 6.87
N LEU A 72 5.66 9.99 7.80
CA LEU A 72 5.64 8.56 7.54
C LEU A 72 4.25 8.10 7.05
N GLN A 73 3.19 8.55 7.71
CA GLN A 73 1.82 8.25 7.30
C GLN A 73 1.50 8.79 5.90
N ALA A 74 1.95 10.01 5.58
CA ALA A 74 1.79 10.59 4.25
C ALA A 74 2.55 9.79 3.18
N GLU A 75 3.78 9.35 3.47
CA GLU A 75 4.55 8.49 2.56
C GLU A 75 3.91 7.12 2.38
N LEU A 76 3.44 6.49 3.45
CA LEU A 76 2.73 5.21 3.38
C LEU A 76 1.44 5.33 2.55
N ALA A 77 0.68 6.41 2.72
CA ALA A 77 -0.51 6.67 1.92
C ALA A 77 -0.16 6.87 0.43
N ARG A 78 0.92 7.58 0.12
CA ARG A 78 1.43 7.71 -1.25
C ARG A 78 1.86 6.37 -1.83
N ASN A 79 2.59 5.58 -1.07
CA ASN A 79 3.07 4.27 -1.49
C ASN A 79 1.90 3.31 -1.79
N ARG A 80 0.91 3.25 -0.90
CA ARG A 80 -0.34 2.48 -1.14
C ARG A 80 -1.05 2.90 -2.42
N ARG A 81 -1.23 4.20 -2.64
CA ARG A 81 -1.86 4.71 -3.86
C ARG A 81 -1.07 4.37 -5.13
N LEU A 82 0.26 4.37 -5.06
CA LEU A 82 1.11 3.96 -6.19
C LEU A 82 1.00 2.46 -6.44
N ALA A 83 0.99 1.64 -5.39
CA ALA A 83 0.80 0.19 -5.49
C ALA A 83 -0.56 -0.16 -6.10
N GLU A 84 -1.65 0.51 -5.69
CA GLU A 84 -2.98 0.35 -6.28
C GLU A 84 -2.97 0.68 -7.77
N ARG A 85 -2.39 1.81 -8.17
CA ARG A 85 -2.27 2.20 -9.59
C ARG A 85 -1.43 1.23 -10.41
N LEU A 86 -0.35 0.70 -9.83
CA LEU A 86 0.48 -0.29 -10.49
C LEU A 86 -0.31 -1.57 -10.73
N LEU A 87 -1.09 -2.02 -9.74
CA LEU A 87 -1.94 -3.21 -9.87
C LEU A 87 -3.04 -3.01 -10.90
N GLU A 88 -3.72 -1.86 -10.88
CA GLU A 88 -4.72 -1.49 -11.90
C GLU A 88 -4.12 -1.48 -13.32
N THR A 89 -2.91 -0.91 -13.46
CA THR A 89 -2.21 -0.85 -14.75
C THR A 89 -1.76 -2.23 -15.21
N GLU A 90 -1.21 -3.04 -14.30
CA GLU A 90 -0.81 -4.43 -14.59
C GLU A 90 -2.01 -5.23 -15.07
N GLU A 91 -3.15 -5.16 -14.37
CA GLU A 91 -4.36 -5.88 -14.74
C GLU A 91 -4.91 -5.40 -16.10
N SER A 92 -4.90 -4.08 -16.35
CA SER A 92 -5.30 -3.51 -17.65
C SER A 92 -4.43 -4.04 -18.79
N VAL A 93 -3.10 -3.97 -18.66
CA VAL A 93 -2.15 -4.47 -19.66
C VAL A 93 -2.32 -5.97 -19.85
N ARG A 94 -2.53 -6.71 -18.77
CA ARG A 94 -2.70 -8.16 -18.82
C ARG A 94 -3.97 -8.57 -19.56
N GLN A 95 -5.07 -7.85 -19.36
CA GLN A 95 -6.32 -8.04 -20.09
C GLN A 95 -6.19 -7.65 -21.56
N GLU A 96 -5.48 -6.56 -21.86
CA GLU A 96 -5.19 -6.12 -23.22
C GLU A 96 -4.37 -7.17 -23.98
N VAL A 97 -3.26 -7.62 -23.40
CA VAL A 97 -2.39 -8.67 -23.97
C VAL A 97 -3.16 -9.97 -24.18
N ALA A 98 -4.01 -10.37 -23.23
CA ALA A 98 -4.80 -11.59 -23.39
C ALA A 98 -5.81 -11.48 -24.55
N ARG A 99 -6.40 -10.30 -24.76
CA ARG A 99 -7.35 -10.02 -25.85
C ARG A 99 -6.63 -10.00 -27.20
N GLU A 100 -5.53 -9.25 -27.29
CA GLU A 100 -4.74 -9.14 -28.52
C GLU A 100 -4.19 -10.50 -28.95
N LEU A 101 -3.62 -11.28 -28.01
CA LEU A 101 -3.18 -12.65 -28.30
C LEU A 101 -4.33 -13.57 -28.70
N HIS A 102 -5.49 -13.46 -28.07
CA HIS A 102 -6.65 -14.27 -28.42
C HIS A 102 -7.13 -13.97 -29.86
N ASP A 103 -7.21 -12.68 -30.19
CA ASP A 103 -7.68 -12.23 -31.50
C ASP A 103 -6.68 -12.61 -32.60
N ASP A 104 -5.39 -12.32 -32.44
CA ASP A 104 -4.36 -12.60 -33.43
C ASP A 104 -4.17 -14.11 -33.67
N ILE A 105 -4.12 -14.91 -32.59
CA ILE A 105 -3.95 -16.36 -32.71
C ILE A 105 -5.24 -16.99 -33.22
N GLY A 106 -6.41 -16.53 -32.77
CA GLY A 106 -7.70 -16.99 -33.26
C GLY A 106 -7.88 -16.77 -34.76
N GLN A 107 -7.51 -15.57 -35.24
CA GLN A 107 -7.52 -15.23 -36.66
C GLN A 107 -6.55 -16.11 -37.46
N THR A 108 -5.31 -16.25 -36.99
CA THR A 108 -4.29 -17.07 -37.66
C THR A 108 -4.73 -18.53 -37.77
N ILE A 109 -5.28 -19.11 -36.70
CA ILE A 109 -5.80 -20.48 -36.69
C ILE A 109 -6.99 -20.65 -37.62
N THR A 110 -7.88 -19.65 -37.67
CA THR A 110 -9.01 -19.63 -38.60
C THR A 110 -8.53 -19.61 -40.05
N ALA A 111 -7.49 -18.83 -40.36
CA ALA A 111 -6.90 -18.78 -41.70
C ALA A 111 -6.27 -20.12 -42.10
N ILE A 112 -5.49 -20.73 -41.21
CA ILE A 112 -4.87 -22.05 -41.45
C ILE A 112 -5.94 -23.11 -41.70
N ARG A 113 -6.99 -23.17 -40.87
CA ARG A 113 -8.08 -24.14 -41.03
C ARG A 113 -8.86 -23.93 -42.32
N THR A 114 -9.09 -22.67 -42.70
CA THR A 114 -9.73 -22.32 -43.97
C THR A 114 -8.89 -22.80 -45.16
N GLN A 115 -7.59 -22.52 -45.16
CA GLN A 115 -6.68 -22.97 -46.22
C GLN A 115 -6.59 -24.50 -46.30
N ALA A 116 -6.48 -25.18 -45.15
CA ALA A 116 -6.50 -26.65 -45.10
C ALA A 116 -7.81 -27.21 -45.68
N GLY A 117 -8.96 -26.63 -45.32
CA GLY A 117 -10.26 -27.02 -45.86
C GLY A 117 -10.38 -26.80 -47.38
N ILE A 118 -9.83 -25.69 -47.90
CA ILE A 118 -9.77 -25.42 -49.34
C ILE A 118 -8.93 -26.48 -50.05
N VAL A 119 -7.73 -26.78 -49.55
CA VAL A 119 -6.84 -27.80 -50.12
C VAL A 119 -7.48 -29.19 -50.13
N GLN A 120 -8.17 -29.57 -49.04
CA GLN A 120 -8.93 -30.83 -48.97
C GLN A 120 -10.07 -30.88 -49.99
N ARG A 121 -10.76 -29.76 -50.25
CA ARG A 121 -11.83 -29.68 -51.24
C ARG A 121 -11.30 -29.73 -52.67
N LEU A 122 -10.19 -29.07 -52.96
CA LEU A 122 -9.57 -29.06 -54.29
C LEU A 122 -8.97 -30.42 -54.67
N ALA A 123 -8.49 -31.19 -53.70
CA ALA A 123 -7.92 -32.53 -53.91
C ALA A 123 -8.77 -33.63 -53.28
N ALA A 124 -10.10 -33.57 -53.46
CA ALA A 124 -11.06 -34.44 -52.77
C ALA A 124 -10.87 -35.94 -53.05
N GLU A 125 -10.26 -36.31 -54.18
CA GLU A 125 -10.00 -37.71 -54.55
C GLU A 125 -8.68 -38.25 -53.98
N ASN A 126 -7.80 -37.37 -53.49
CA ASN A 126 -6.53 -37.77 -52.88
C ASN A 126 -6.68 -38.01 -51.37
N ALA A 127 -6.72 -39.28 -50.98
CA ALA A 127 -6.82 -39.69 -49.58
C ALA A 127 -5.70 -39.10 -48.69
N GLY A 128 -4.47 -39.01 -49.21
CA GLY A 128 -3.35 -38.40 -48.48
C GLY A 128 -3.53 -36.91 -48.19
N VAL A 129 -4.13 -36.15 -49.12
CA VAL A 129 -4.40 -34.72 -48.93
C VAL A 129 -5.53 -34.50 -47.93
N LYS A 130 -6.58 -35.33 -47.98
CA LYS A 130 -7.64 -35.34 -46.95
C LYS A 130 -7.09 -35.59 -45.55
N GLN A 131 -6.23 -36.61 -45.41
CA GLN A 131 -5.63 -36.96 -44.14
C GLN A 131 -4.69 -35.86 -43.62
N GLY A 132 -3.84 -35.29 -44.49
CA GLY A 132 -2.96 -34.18 -44.14
C GLY A 132 -3.73 -32.92 -43.71
N GLY A 133 -4.80 -32.58 -44.43
CA GLY A 133 -5.66 -31.45 -44.06
C GLY A 133 -6.36 -31.64 -42.71
N ALA A 134 -6.88 -32.85 -42.44
CA ALA A 134 -7.46 -33.18 -41.13
C ALA A 134 -6.42 -33.09 -40.01
N HIS A 135 -5.17 -33.47 -40.29
CA HIS A 135 -4.05 -33.35 -39.35
C HIS A 135 -3.70 -31.89 -39.05
N ILE A 136 -3.68 -31.02 -40.07
CA ILE A 136 -3.46 -29.57 -39.90
C ILE A 136 -4.57 -28.95 -39.05
N GLU A 137 -5.83 -29.33 -39.27
CA GLU A 137 -6.96 -28.87 -38.46
C GLU A 137 -6.82 -29.30 -37.00
N GLN A 138 -6.45 -30.56 -36.75
CA GLN A 138 -6.21 -31.06 -35.40
C GLN A 138 -5.04 -30.36 -34.70
N LEU A 139 -3.93 -30.12 -35.40
CA LEU A 139 -2.78 -29.38 -34.87
C LEU A 139 -3.17 -27.93 -34.54
N SER A 140 -3.93 -27.28 -35.42
CA SER A 140 -4.39 -25.90 -35.21
C SER A 140 -5.28 -25.78 -33.96
N LEU A 141 -6.20 -26.73 -33.75
CA LEU A 141 -6.99 -26.80 -32.51
C LEU A 141 -6.11 -27.05 -31.27
N GLY A 142 -5.10 -27.92 -31.37
CA GLY A 142 -4.16 -28.18 -30.28
C GLY A 142 -3.34 -26.94 -29.88
N VAL A 143 -2.93 -26.11 -30.85
CA VAL A 143 -2.26 -24.83 -30.61
C VAL A 143 -3.22 -23.85 -29.93
N TYR A 144 -4.45 -23.72 -30.42
CA TYR A 144 -5.47 -22.87 -29.82
C TYR A 144 -5.69 -23.20 -28.34
N ASP A 145 -5.90 -24.48 -28.02
CA ASP A 145 -6.12 -24.93 -26.66
C ASP A 145 -4.90 -24.71 -25.75
N SER A 146 -3.69 -24.86 -26.30
CA SER A 146 -2.45 -24.62 -25.55
C SER A 146 -2.28 -23.15 -25.21
N VAL A 147 -2.52 -22.26 -26.16
CA VAL A 147 -2.51 -20.80 -25.97
C VAL A 147 -3.59 -20.39 -24.98
N ARG A 148 -4.81 -20.90 -25.13
CA ARG A 148 -5.91 -20.64 -24.20
C ARG A 148 -5.60 -21.09 -22.78
N ARG A 149 -4.94 -22.25 -22.60
CA ARG A 149 -4.48 -22.71 -21.28
C ARG A 149 -3.40 -21.79 -20.69
N LEU A 150 -2.45 -21.32 -21.50
CA LEU A 150 -1.42 -20.38 -21.05
C LEU A 150 -2.03 -19.03 -20.64
N LEU A 151 -2.92 -18.47 -21.45
CA LEU A 151 -3.68 -17.26 -21.12
C LEU A 151 -4.56 -17.44 -19.87
N GLY A 152 -5.15 -18.62 -19.69
CA GLY A 152 -5.91 -18.95 -18.48
C GLY A 152 -5.06 -18.97 -17.21
N ARG A 153 -3.79 -19.38 -17.30
CA ARG A 153 -2.82 -19.28 -16.18
C ARG A 153 -2.39 -17.83 -15.93
N LEU A 154 -2.46 -17.00 -16.96
CA LEU A 154 -2.34 -15.55 -16.83
C LEU A 154 -3.62 -14.89 -16.28
N ARG A 155 -4.72 -15.56 -15.93
CA ARG A 155 -5.84 -14.89 -15.25
C ARG A 155 -5.68 -14.98 -13.72
N PRO A 156 -5.79 -13.88 -12.94
CA PRO A 156 -5.64 -13.95 -11.49
C PRO A 156 -6.74 -14.82 -10.86
N ARG A 157 -6.39 -15.67 -9.90
CA ARG A 157 -7.31 -16.44 -9.04
C ARG A 157 -8.07 -15.57 -8.02
N GLN A 158 -7.98 -14.24 -8.09
CA GLN A 158 -8.48 -13.33 -7.06
C GLN A 158 -9.90 -12.80 -7.33
N LEU A 159 -10.63 -13.33 -8.31
CA LEU A 159 -12.02 -12.95 -8.64
C LEU A 159 -13.03 -14.09 -8.40
N ASP A 160 -12.66 -15.15 -7.69
CA ASP A 160 -13.55 -16.30 -7.38
C ASP A 160 -14.10 -16.31 -5.94
N ASP A 161 -14.01 -15.19 -5.18
CA ASP A 161 -14.69 -15.01 -3.88
C ASP A 161 -15.58 -13.76 -3.86
#